data_AF-A0A9D2QQL7-F1
#
_entry.id   AF-A0A9D2QQL7-F1
#
_cell.length_a   1.000
_cell.length_b   1.000
_cell.length_c   1.000
_cell.angle_alpha   90.00
_cell.angle_beta   90.00
_cell.angle_gamma   90.00
#
_symmetry.space_group_name_H-M   'P 1'
#
loop_
_entity.id
_entity.type
_entity.pdbx_description
1 polymer ?
#
loop_
_entity_poly.entity_id
_entity_poly.type
_entity_poly.pdbx_seq_one_letter_code
_entity_poly.pdbx_strand_id
1 'polypeptide(L)'
;MYDNNLFIGLLIFATVLAVVGLVLVFLQKKGIVKSFTTVTQSGPDYVSVGKAFIVPVFLGVLLLYRYSLLWAVLYGAIFIVAYILIQVLVK
;
A
#
# COMPACT_ATOMS: atom_id res chain seq x y z
N MET A 1 6.11 12.19 -25.36
CA MET A 1 6.48 10.75 -25.34
C MET A 1 7.17 10.35 -24.03
N TYR A 2 8.09 11.15 -23.47
CA TYR A 2 8.71 10.85 -22.17
C TYR A 2 7.74 10.82 -20.97
N ASP A 3 6.71 11.67 -20.97
CA ASP A 3 5.77 11.77 -19.85
C ASP A 3 4.93 10.50 -19.63
N ASN A 4 4.59 9.79 -20.71
CA ASN A 4 3.84 8.55 -20.61
C ASN A 4 4.67 7.41 -20.02
N ASN A 5 5.96 7.32 -20.39
CA ASN A 5 6.82 6.26 -19.87
C ASN A 5 7.14 6.47 -18.38
N LEU A 6 7.34 7.73 -17.97
CA LEU A 6 7.56 8.07 -16.57
C LEU A 6 6.30 7.87 -15.72
N PHE A 7 5.12 8.22 -16.24
CA PHE A 7 3.84 7.95 -15.58
C PHE A 7 3.60 6.45 -15.38
N ILE A 8 3.76 5.65 -16.44
CA ILE A 8 3.59 4.20 -16.37
C ILE A 8 4.61 3.59 -15.40
N GLY A 9 5.87 4.03 -15.45
CA GLY A 9 6.91 3.58 -14.53
C GLY A 9 6.58 3.86 -13.06
N LEU A 10 6.13 5.09 -12.75
CA LEU A 10 5.68 5.46 -11.40
C LEU A 10 4.46 4.65 -10.94
N LEU A 11 3.52 4.39 -11.84
CA LEU A 11 2.31 3.63 -11.53
C LEU A 11 2.64 2.17 -11.23
N ILE A 12 3.53 1.54 -12.02
CA ILE A 12 4.05 0.20 -11.74
C ILE A 12 4.78 0.19 -10.40
N PHE A 13 5.67 1.14 -10.16
CA PHE A 13 6.43 1.23 -8.92
C PHE A 13 5.53 1.37 -7.69
N ALA A 14 4.54 2.27 -7.74
CA ALA A 14 3.54 2.45 -6.68
C ALA A 14 2.71 1.17 -6.45
N THR A 15 2.32 0.49 -7.53
CA THR A 15 1.55 -0.76 -7.44
C THR A 15 2.37 -1.87 -6.80
N VAL A 16 3.64 -2.04 -7.20
CA VAL A 16 4.53 -3.06 -6.61
C VAL A 16 4.73 -2.78 -5.12
N LEU A 17 4.98 -1.54 -4.72
CA LEU A 17 5.09 -1.15 -3.31
C LEU A 17 3.80 -1.43 -2.53
N ALA A 18 2.63 -1.14 -3.12
CA ALA A 18 1.35 -1.44 -2.50
C ALA A 18 1.17 -2.95 -2.31
N VAL A 19 1.45 -3.77 -3.31
CA VAL A 19 1.38 -5.24 -3.19
C VAL A 19 2.33 -5.76 -2.11
N VAL A 20 3.58 -5.29 -2.09
CA VAL A 20 4.57 -5.65 -1.06
C VAL A 20 4.06 -5.27 0.33
N GLY A 21 3.53 -4.04 0.49
CA GLY A 21 2.92 -3.60 1.75
C GLY A 21 1.78 -4.51 2.19
N LEU A 22 0.91 -4.93 1.27
CA LEU A 22 -0.22 -5.80 1.56
C LEU A 22 0.22 -7.22 1.97
N VAL A 23 1.26 -7.77 1.33
CA VAL A 23 1.90 -9.03 1.72
C VAL A 23 2.52 -8.93 3.12
N LEU A 24 3.19 -7.80 3.43
CA LEU A 24 3.74 -7.58 4.76
C LEU A 24 2.64 -7.47 5.82
N VAL A 25 1.50 -6.80 5.54
CA VAL A 25 0.33 -6.79 6.44
C VAL A 25 -0.16 -8.22 6.72
N PHE A 26 -0.26 -9.05 5.68
CA PHE A 26 -0.66 -10.45 5.81
C PHE A 26 0.31 -11.25 6.69
N LEU A 27 1.62 -11.11 6.46
CA LEU A 27 2.65 -11.80 7.24
C LEU A 27 2.70 -11.32 8.70
N GLN A 28 2.45 -10.04 8.94
CA GLN A 28 2.32 -9.50 10.30
C GLN A 28 1.12 -10.07 11.02
N LYS A 29 -0.01 -10.16 10.33
CA LYS A 29 -1.23 -10.70 10.92
C LYS A 29 -1.10 -12.18 11.28
N LYS A 30 -0.34 -12.94 10.50
CA LYS A 30 0.06 -14.32 10.83
C LYS A 30 1.09 -14.45 11.97
N GLY A 31 1.60 -13.34 12.51
CA GLY A 31 2.65 -13.35 13.53
C GLY A 31 4.04 -13.77 13.03
N ILE A 32 4.23 -13.92 11.72
CA ILE A 32 5.51 -14.33 11.11
C ILE A 32 6.51 -13.16 11.10
N VAL A 33 6.01 -11.95 10.87
CA VAL A 33 6.83 -10.73 10.82
C VAL A 33 6.44 -9.84 11.99
N LYS A 34 7.42 -9.43 12.79
CA LYS A 34 7.18 -8.42 13.84
C LYS A 34 6.94 -7.05 13.21
N SER A 35 6.10 -6.23 13.84
CA SER A 35 5.96 -4.80 13.53
C SER A 35 7.33 -4.15 13.35
N PHE A 36 7.53 -3.37 12.29
CA PHE A 36 8.79 -2.63 12.12
C PHE A 36 8.92 -1.69 13.31
N THR A 37 9.88 -1.97 14.18
CA THR A 37 10.30 -1.07 15.25
C THR A 37 11.03 0.09 14.60
N THR A 38 10.30 1.16 14.32
CA THR A 38 10.89 2.47 14.07
C THR A 38 11.38 3.01 15.40
N VAL A 39 12.71 3.11 15.55
CA VAL A 39 13.32 3.82 16.68
C VAL A 39 13.15 5.31 16.40
N THR A 40 12.10 5.92 16.95
CA THR A 40 11.96 7.37 17.00
C THR A 40 12.68 7.91 18.23
N GLN A 41 13.05 9.19 18.22
CA GLN A 41 13.75 9.87 19.33
C GLN A 41 12.99 9.82 20.67
N SER A 42 11.75 9.34 20.67
CA SER A 42 10.84 9.23 21.81
C SER A 42 10.71 7.80 22.38
N GLY A 43 11.35 6.80 21.78
CA GLY A 43 11.20 5.37 22.12
C GLY A 43 10.78 4.52 20.90
N PRO A 44 10.71 3.18 21.03
CA PRO A 44 10.27 2.32 19.94
C PRO A 44 8.79 2.56 19.64
N ASP A 45 8.50 3.24 18.53
CA ASP A 45 7.13 3.47 18.07
C ASP A 45 6.77 2.38 17.05
N TYR A 46 5.75 1.60 17.40
CA TYR A 46 5.29 0.46 16.59
C TYR A 46 4.49 0.98 15.41
N VAL A 47 5.17 1.35 14.33
CA VAL A 47 4.49 1.69 13.07
C VAL A 47 3.96 0.39 12.47
N SER A 48 2.67 0.13 12.71
CA SER A 48 1.94 -0.94 12.05
C SER A 48 2.13 -0.84 10.53
N VAL A 49 2.53 -1.93 9.87
CA VAL A 49 2.72 -1.94 8.40
C VAL A 49 1.44 -1.58 7.66
N GLY A 50 0.29 -1.78 8.32
CA GLY A 50 -0.99 -1.29 7.81
C GLY A 50 -0.97 0.20 7.48
N LYS A 51 -0.24 1.03 8.24
CA LYS A 51 -0.09 2.46 7.96
C LYS A 51 0.91 2.74 6.83
N ALA A 52 1.98 1.96 6.72
CA ALA A 52 3.01 2.15 5.71
C ALA A 52 2.53 1.78 4.29
N PHE A 53 1.67 0.76 4.18
CA PHE A 53 1.06 0.32 2.92
C PHE A 53 0.12 1.36 2.30
N ILE A 54 -0.50 2.22 3.10
CA ILE A 54 -1.47 3.21 2.63
C ILE A 54 -0.80 4.24 1.70
N VAL A 55 0.46 4.61 1.95
CA VAL A 55 1.20 5.62 1.19
C VAL A 55 1.31 5.28 -0.31
N PRO A 56 1.82 4.10 -0.73
CA PRO A 56 1.89 3.75 -2.14
C PRO A 56 0.50 3.55 -2.79
N VAL A 57 -0.53 3.15 -2.02
CA VAL A 57 -1.91 3.08 -2.54
C VAL A 57 -2.42 4.47 -2.89
N PHE A 58 -2.28 5.44 -1.98
CA PHE A 58 -2.68 6.82 -2.25
C PHE A 58 -1.92 7.41 -3.45
N LEU A 59 -0.62 7.10 -3.58
CA LEU A 59 0.17 7.53 -4.72
C LEU A 59 -0.39 6.95 -6.04
N GLY A 60 -0.73 5.66 -6.07
CA GLY A 60 -1.37 5.00 -7.22
C GLY A 60 -2.74 5.59 -7.56
N VAL A 61 -3.57 5.87 -6.55
CA VAL A 61 -4.88 6.53 -6.72
C VAL A 61 -4.71 7.93 -7.31
N LEU A 62 -3.76 8.72 -6.80
CA LEU A 62 -3.51 10.09 -7.27
C LEU A 62 -3.03 10.11 -8.73
N LEU A 63 -2.12 9.19 -9.08
CA LEU A 63 -1.65 9.01 -10.46
C LEU A 63 -2.82 8.67 -11.39
N LEU A 64 -3.65 7.69 -11.00
CA LEU A 64 -4.81 7.30 -11.80
C LEU A 64 -5.88 8.39 -11.86
N TYR A 65 -6.06 9.19 -10.81
CA TYR A 65 -7.08 10.25 -10.77
C TYR A 65 -6.83 11.30 -11.87
N ARG A 66 -5.56 11.58 -12.16
CA ARG A 66 -5.15 12.46 -13.25
C ARG A 66 -5.53 11.91 -14.62
N TYR A 67 -5.63 10.60 -14.78
CA TYR A 67 -5.99 9.94 -16.04
C TYR A 67 -7.50 9.67 -16.14
N SER A 68 -8.10 9.13 -15.08
CA SER A 68 -9.52 8.79 -15.01
C SER A 68 -9.96 8.51 -13.58
N LEU A 69 -11.02 9.21 -13.18
CA LEU A 69 -11.65 9.03 -11.87
C LEU A 69 -12.07 7.58 -11.61
N LEU A 70 -12.63 6.92 -12.63
CA LEU A 70 -13.18 5.57 -12.50
C LEU A 70 -12.07 4.55 -12.21
N TRP A 71 -10.93 4.66 -12.92
CA TRP A 71 -9.77 3.80 -12.68
C TRP A 71 -9.15 4.04 -11.30
N ALA A 72 -9.09 5.28 -10.83
CA ALA A 72 -8.61 5.62 -9.49
C ALA A 72 -9.48 5.01 -8.38
N VAL A 73 -10.81 5.09 -8.52
CA VAL A 73 -11.76 4.51 -7.55
C VAL A 73 -11.63 2.98 -7.54
N LEU A 74 -11.57 2.34 -8.70
CA LEU A 74 -11.40 0.88 -8.79
C LEU A 74 -10.09 0.43 -8.13
N TYR A 75 -8.98 1.10 -8.43
CA TYR A 75 -7.69 0.78 -7.84
C TYR A 75 -7.72 0.90 -6.31
N GLY A 76 -8.21 2.02 -5.77
CA GLY A 76 -8.34 2.20 -4.33
C GLY A 76 -9.25 1.14 -3.68
N ALA A 77 -10.40 0.86 -4.29
CA ALA A 77 -11.36 -0.13 -3.79
C ALA A 77 -10.75 -1.54 -3.73
N ILE A 78 -9.99 -1.97 -4.74
CA ILE A 78 -9.34 -3.29 -4.76
C ILE A 78 -8.39 -3.43 -3.56
N PHE A 79 -7.54 -2.43 -3.32
CA PHE A 79 -6.58 -2.47 -2.23
C PHE A 79 -7.23 -2.39 -0.85
N ILE A 80 -8.31 -1.60 -0.70
CA ILE A 80 -9.10 -1.55 0.54
C ILE A 80 -9.78 -2.89 0.81
N VAL A 81 -10.43 -3.49 -0.19
CA VAL A 81 -11.09 -4.79 -0.06
C VAL A 81 -10.08 -5.87 0.29
N ALA A 82 -8.92 -5.90 -0.39
CA ALA A 82 -7.85 -6.84 -0.09
C ALA A 82 -7.32 -6.67 1.36
N TYR A 83 -7.16 -5.44 1.83
CA TYR A 83 -6.77 -5.17 3.21
C TYR A 83 -7.82 -5.66 4.22
N ILE A 84 -9.11 -5.37 3.98
CA ILE A 84 -10.22 -5.85 4.83
C ILE A 84 -10.27 -7.38 4.83
N LEU A 85 -10.10 -8.02 3.67
CA LEU A 85 -10.05 -9.48 3.57
C LEU A 85 -8.92 -10.06 4.42
N ILE A 86 -7.72 -9.47 4.41
CA ILE A 86 -6.64 -9.87 5.32
C ILE A 86 -7.09 -9.68 6.76
N GLN A 87 -7.69 -8.53 7.09
CA GLN A 87 -8.16 -8.20 8.43
C GLN A 87 -9.33 -9.09 8.94
N VAL A 88 -10.07 -9.75 8.07
CA VAL A 88 -11.16 -10.65 8.46
C VAL A 88 -10.74 -12.12 8.40
N LEU A 89 -10.04 -12.55 7.35
CA LEU A 89 -9.77 -13.97 7.10
C LEU A 89 -8.54 -14.50 7.84
N VAL A 90 -7.53 -13.66 8.11
CA VAL A 90 -6.27 -14.11 8.69
C VAL A 90 -6.31 -13.97 10.20
N LYS A 91 -6.43 -15.05 10.97
CA LYS A 91 -6.33 -14.98 12.44
C LYS A 91 -4.89 -14.82 12.91
#